data_AF-A0A1G7SP46-F1
#
_entry.id   AF-A0A1G7SP46-F1
#
_cell.length_a   1.000
_cell.length_b   1.000
_cell.length_c   1.000
_cell.angle_alpha   90.00
_cell.angle_beta   90.00
_cell.angle_gamma   90.00
#
_symmetry.space_group_name_H-M   'P 1'
#
loop_
_entity.id
_entity.type
_entity.pdbx_description
1 polymer ?
#
loop_
_entity_poly.entity_id
_entity_poly.type
_entity_poly.pdbx_seq_one_letter_code
_entity_poly.pdbx_strand_id
1 'polypeptide(L)'
;MNLLEEKRALMKLIVELIHERKAITSLYGAIEKRLNQIEEIENTISEGPPYTKTTIIPKKEIDYAKFNDQKIKPSSIPYDIISKDICYVLKTSGIPMNASQIYSVVTKNLHFNLGYKNLVNNILPKMVDDNNLPVEKVHRGFWQYRHTEKSHR
;
A
#
# COMPACT_ATOMS: atom_id res chain seq x y z
N MET A 1 -19.40 1.75 -53.42
CA MET A 1 -20.16 1.37 -52.21
C MET A 1 -21.63 1.50 -52.55
N ASN A 2 -22.42 0.44 -52.37
CA ASN A 2 -23.86 0.46 -52.68
C ASN A 2 -24.62 1.21 -51.56
N LEU A 3 -25.61 2.05 -51.89
CA LEU A 3 -26.46 2.76 -50.92
C LEU A 3 -27.05 1.83 -49.85
N LEU A 4 -27.31 0.58 -50.22
CA LEU A 4 -27.84 -0.44 -49.30
C LEU A 4 -26.78 -0.96 -48.31
N GLU A 5 -25.52 -1.01 -48.72
CA GLU A 5 -24.38 -1.37 -47.85
C GLU A 5 -24.06 -0.24 -46.87
N GLU A 6 -24.07 1.02 -47.34
CA GLU A 6 -23.86 2.19 -46.51
C GLU A 6 -24.95 2.30 -45.42
N LYS A 7 -26.22 2.10 -45.79
CA LYS A 7 -27.33 2.05 -44.83
C LYS A 7 -27.12 0.98 -43.75
N ARG A 8 -26.63 -0.21 -44.10
CA ARG A 8 -26.35 -1.28 -43.12
C ARG A 8 -25.17 -0.91 -42.22
N ALA A 9 -24.10 -0.33 -42.77
CA ALA A 9 -22.94 0.11 -42.01
C ALA A 9 -23.32 1.20 -40.98
N LEU A 10 -24.08 2.20 -41.41
CA LEU A 10 -24.59 3.26 -40.52
C LEU A 10 -25.49 2.70 -39.41
N MET A 11 -26.37 1.75 -39.75
CA MET A 11 -27.24 1.14 -38.75
C MET A 11 -26.47 0.32 -37.71
N LYS A 12 -25.40 -0.38 -38.13
CA LYS A 12 -24.49 -1.06 -37.21
C LYS A 12 -23.78 -0.08 -36.27
N LEU A 13 -23.28 1.02 -36.82
CA LEU A 13 -22.62 2.07 -36.03
C LEU A 13 -23.57 2.67 -34.98
N ILE A 14 -24.83 2.96 -35.35
CA ILE A 14 -25.84 3.45 -34.42
C ILE A 14 -26.07 2.46 -33.27
N VAL A 15 -26.14 1.16 -33.57
CA VAL A 15 -26.30 0.12 -32.56
C VAL A 15 -25.10 0.09 -31.62
N GLU A 16 -23.87 0.15 -32.14
CA GLU A 16 -22.65 0.19 -31.32
C GLU A 16 -22.63 1.43 -30.40
N LEU A 17 -22.96 2.61 -30.92
CA LEU A 17 -23.08 3.84 -30.12
C LEU A 17 -24.13 3.73 -29.00
N ILE A 18 -25.26 3.07 -29.25
CA ILE A 18 -26.28 2.83 -28.22
C ILE A 18 -25.73 1.90 -27.11
N HIS A 19 -24.97 0.87 -27.49
CA HIS A 19 -24.34 -0.03 -26.50
C HIS A 19 -23.30 0.70 -25.66
N GLU A 20 -22.45 1.52 -26.28
CA GLU A 20 -21.45 2.34 -25.57
C GLU A 20 -22.13 3.31 -24.61
N ARG A 21 -23.17 4.02 -25.06
CA ARG A 21 -23.96 4.90 -24.19
C ARG A 21 -24.52 4.15 -22.99
N LYS A 22 -25.07 2.94 -23.19
CA LYS A 22 -25.62 2.12 -22.11
C LYS A 22 -24.53 1.69 -21.11
N ALA A 23 -23.34 1.34 -21.60
CA ALA A 23 -22.19 1.02 -20.75
C ALA A 23 -21.75 2.23 -19.91
N ILE A 24 -21.67 3.42 -20.52
CA ILE A 24 -21.36 4.68 -19.83
C ILE A 24 -22.40 4.96 -18.73
N THR A 25 -23.70 4.82 -19.01
CA THR A 25 -24.76 5.01 -18.00
C THR A 25 -24.61 4.03 -16.84
N SER A 26 -24.27 2.77 -17.12
CA SER A 26 -24.02 1.78 -16.06
C SER A 26 -22.81 2.14 -15.19
N LEU A 27 -21.73 2.62 -15.81
CA LEU A 27 -20.53 3.06 -15.09
C LEU A 27 -20.82 4.28 -14.23
N TYR A 28 -21.56 5.26 -14.75
CA TYR A 28 -22.01 6.43 -14.00
C TYR A 28 -22.76 6.01 -12.73
N GLY A 29 -23.76 5.12 -12.84
CA GLY A 29 -24.50 4.65 -11.67
C GLY A 29 -23.65 3.85 -10.67
N ALA A 30 -22.61 3.15 -11.11
CA ALA A 30 -21.68 2.47 -10.22
C ALA A 30 -20.79 3.46 -9.44
N ILE A 31 -20.35 4.53 -10.09
CA ILE A 31 -19.56 5.60 -9.48
C ILE A 31 -20.39 6.36 -8.45
N GLU A 32 -21.63 6.74 -8.82
CA GLU A 32 -22.57 7.42 -7.92
C GLU A 32 -22.81 6.60 -6.65
N LYS A 33 -23.03 5.28 -6.78
CA LYS A 33 -23.15 4.38 -5.62
C LYS A 33 -21.90 4.37 -4.73
N ARG A 34 -20.69 4.35 -5.30
CA ARG A 34 -19.46 4.42 -4.51
C ARG A 34 -19.30 5.75 -3.78
N LEU A 35 -19.68 6.85 -4.42
CA LEU A 35 -19.64 8.18 -3.80
C LEU A 35 -20.54 8.24 -2.56
N ASN A 36 -21.78 7.77 -2.69
CA ASN A 36 -22.72 7.74 -1.57
C ASN A 36 -22.22 6.85 -0.42
N GLN A 37 -21.59 5.71 -0.72
CA GLN A 37 -20.98 4.85 0.30
C GLN A 37 -19.82 5.55 1.04
N ILE A 38 -19.01 6.35 0.34
CA ILE A 38 -17.93 7.12 0.95
C ILE A 38 -18.51 8.18 1.89
N GLU A 39 -19.54 8.89 1.45
CA GLU A 39 -20.25 9.90 2.25
C GLU A 39 -20.89 9.28 3.51
N GLU A 40 -21.52 8.11 3.39
CA GLU A 40 -22.03 7.36 4.55
C GLU A 40 -20.92 7.01 5.55
N ILE A 41 -19.78 6.52 5.07
CA ILE A 41 -18.62 6.19 5.92
C ILE A 41 -18.10 7.44 6.64
N GLU A 42 -17.95 8.57 5.93
CA GLU A 42 -17.51 9.83 6.53
C GLU A 42 -18.46 10.31 7.64
N ASN A 43 -19.77 10.21 7.41
CA ASN A 43 -20.78 10.54 8.42
C ASN A 43 -20.71 9.61 9.63
N THR A 44 -20.53 8.30 9.44
CA THR A 44 -20.37 7.36 10.58
C THR A 44 -19.11 7.60 11.40
N ILE A 45 -18.03 8.06 10.78
CA ILE A 45 -16.78 8.43 11.48
C ILE A 45 -16.97 9.74 12.25
N SER A 46 -17.76 10.68 11.70
CA SER A 46 -18.06 11.95 12.35
C SER A 46 -19.03 11.84 13.53
N GLU A 47 -19.89 10.81 13.57
CA GLU A 47 -20.89 10.60 14.64
C GLU A 47 -20.45 9.59 15.73
N GLY A 48 -19.25 9.03 15.66
CA GLY A 48 -18.72 8.13 16.69
C GLY A 48 -18.61 8.83 18.06
N PRO A 49 -19.00 8.18 19.18
CA PRO A 49 -18.93 8.80 20.50
C PRO A 49 -17.47 9.16 20.83
N PRO A 50 -17.21 10.31 21.47
CA PRO A 50 -15.86 10.67 21.86
C PRO A 50 -15.38 9.66 22.90
N TYR A 51 -14.38 8.86 22.55
CA TYR A 51 -13.68 7.99 23.50
C TYR A 51 -12.86 8.87 24.44
N THR A 52 -13.51 9.53 25.39
CA THR A 52 -12.88 10.17 26.54
C THR A 52 -13.17 9.31 27.75
N LYS A 53 -12.21 8.45 28.09
CA LYS A 53 -11.97 7.96 29.46
C LYS A 53 -10.57 7.37 29.53
N THR A 54 -9.57 8.23 29.34
CA THR A 54 -8.23 7.96 29.90
C THR A 54 -8.33 8.33 31.37
N THR A 55 -8.29 7.34 32.25
CA THR A 55 -8.10 7.55 33.69
C THR A 55 -6.78 8.30 33.87
N ILE A 56 -6.86 9.58 34.24
CA ILE A 56 -5.70 10.40 34.54
C ILE A 56 -5.09 9.83 35.82
N ILE A 57 -4.03 9.04 35.68
CA ILE A 57 -3.21 8.57 36.79
C ILE A 57 -2.51 9.80 37.41
N PRO A 58 -2.60 10.03 38.73
CA PRO A 58 -1.96 11.17 39.39
C PRO A 58 -0.45 11.22 39.12
N LYS A 59 0.02 12.42 38.75
CA LYS A 59 1.38 12.78 38.28
C LYS A 59 2.56 12.38 39.21
N LYS A 60 2.29 11.84 40.40
CA LYS A 60 3.31 11.44 41.41
C LYS A 60 3.83 10.01 41.23
N GLU A 61 3.20 9.19 40.39
CA GLU A 61 3.61 7.79 40.15
C GLU A 61 4.31 7.57 38.79
N ILE A 62 4.52 8.63 38.01
CA ILE A 62 5.18 8.51 36.71
C ILE A 62 6.69 8.54 36.92
N ASP A 63 7.29 7.36 36.90
CA ASP A 63 8.73 7.16 36.94
C ASP A 63 9.33 7.58 35.58
N TYR A 64 9.67 8.88 35.47
CA TYR A 64 10.11 9.54 34.23
C TYR A 64 11.35 8.89 33.58
N ALA A 65 12.11 8.08 34.31
CA ALA A 65 13.25 7.34 33.77
C ALA A 65 12.85 6.24 32.78
N LYS A 66 11.64 5.68 32.87
CA LYS A 66 11.16 4.61 31.97
C LYS A 66 10.45 5.11 30.72
N PHE A 67 10.02 6.38 30.70
CA PHE A 67 9.21 6.93 29.59
C PHE A 67 10.03 7.62 28.50
N ASN A 68 11.35 7.83 28.70
CA ASN A 68 12.21 8.50 27.72
C ASN A 68 12.62 7.62 26.52
N ASP A 69 12.30 6.32 26.53
CA ASP A 69 12.67 5.40 25.43
C ASP A 69 11.74 5.49 24.21
N GLN A 70 10.60 6.18 24.31
CA GLN A 70 9.64 6.25 23.20
C GLN A 70 9.46 7.71 22.76
N LYS A 71 10.44 8.22 22.01
CA LYS A 71 10.23 9.36 21.12
C LYS A 71 9.14 9.00 20.11
N ILE A 72 7.89 9.34 20.44
CA ILE A 72 6.74 9.22 19.54
C ILE A 72 7.05 10.13 18.33
N LYS A 73 7.40 9.50 17.20
CA LYS A 73 7.60 10.19 15.92
C LYS A 73 6.26 10.32 15.20
N PRO A 74 6.00 11.44 14.51
CA PRO A 74 4.73 11.72 13.84
C PRO A 74 4.48 10.70 12.70
N SER A 75 3.29 10.10 12.68
CA SER A 75 2.60 9.38 11.57
C SER A 75 3.49 8.63 10.56
N SER A 76 4.57 7.99 10.99
CA SER A 76 5.41 7.15 10.13
C SER A 76 4.71 5.83 9.91
N ILE A 77 4.66 5.38 8.65
CA ILE A 77 4.21 4.04 8.28
C ILE A 77 4.89 3.01 9.21
N PRO A 78 4.13 2.07 9.81
CA PRO A 78 4.70 1.04 10.64
C PRO A 78 5.77 0.25 9.87
N TYR A 79 6.95 0.15 10.46
CA TYR A 79 8.08 -0.61 9.91
C TYR A 79 7.64 -2.02 9.47
N ASP A 80 6.77 -2.65 10.26
CA ASP A 80 6.27 -4.01 10.02
C ASP A 80 5.52 -4.18 8.70
N ILE A 81 4.85 -3.13 8.22
CA ILE A 81 4.12 -3.18 6.95
C ILE A 81 5.13 -3.10 5.80
N ILE A 82 6.04 -2.12 5.87
CA ILE A 82 7.04 -1.90 4.82
C ILE A 82 8.01 -3.09 4.74
N SER A 83 8.43 -3.63 5.88
CA SER A 83 9.37 -4.75 5.91
C SER A 83 8.78 -6.01 5.29
N LYS A 84 7.49 -6.31 5.55
CA LYS A 84 6.78 -7.44 4.92
C LYS A 84 6.65 -7.25 3.41
N ASP A 85 6.32 -6.05 2.95
CA ASP A 85 6.15 -5.80 1.52
C ASP A 85 7.49 -5.88 0.77
N ILE A 86 8.55 -5.27 1.30
CA ILE A 86 9.92 -5.42 0.74
C ILE A 86 10.32 -6.90 0.72
N CYS A 87 10.02 -7.65 1.78
CA CYS A 87 10.32 -9.07 1.87
C CYS A 87 9.58 -9.87 0.79
N TYR A 88 8.30 -9.55 0.55
CA TYR A 88 7.52 -10.14 -0.54
C TYR A 88 8.09 -9.81 -1.93
N VAL A 89 8.50 -8.55 -2.15
CA VAL A 89 9.14 -8.11 -3.40
C VAL A 89 10.43 -8.89 -3.65
N LEU A 90 11.31 -9.00 -2.65
CA LEU A 90 12.56 -9.75 -2.76
C LEU A 90 12.34 -11.26 -2.94
N LYS A 91 11.32 -11.82 -2.28
CA LYS A 91 10.95 -13.23 -2.45
C LYS A 91 10.45 -13.52 -3.86
N THR A 92 9.67 -12.60 -4.42
CA THR A 92 9.07 -12.73 -5.76
C THR A 92 10.10 -12.51 -6.86
N SER A 93 11.08 -11.62 -6.65
CA SER A 93 12.12 -11.37 -7.65
C SER A 93 13.06 -12.57 -7.83
N GLY A 94 13.35 -13.31 -6.76
CA GLY A 94 14.29 -14.44 -6.75
C GLY A 94 15.75 -14.05 -7.06
N ILE A 95 16.04 -12.76 -7.23
CA ILE A 95 17.34 -12.21 -7.62
C ILE A 95 17.64 -11.00 -6.73
N PRO A 96 18.92 -10.73 -6.38
CA PRO A 96 19.31 -9.54 -5.65
C PRO A 96 18.81 -8.26 -6.33
N MET A 97 18.15 -7.40 -5.56
CA MET A 97 17.64 -6.12 -6.04
C MET A 97 18.39 -4.96 -5.40
N ASN A 98 18.64 -3.91 -6.19
CA ASN A 98 19.17 -2.68 -5.66
C ASN A 98 18.08 -1.82 -5.00
N ALA A 99 18.50 -0.86 -4.17
CA ALA A 99 17.56 0.01 -3.45
C ALA A 99 16.58 0.76 -4.37
N SER A 100 17.02 1.18 -5.55
CA SER A 100 16.18 1.92 -6.50
C SER A 100 15.09 1.03 -7.10
N GLN A 101 15.43 -0.22 -7.42
CA GLN A 101 14.48 -1.22 -7.89
C GLN A 101 13.45 -1.54 -6.80
N ILE A 102 13.90 -1.83 -5.57
CA ILE A 102 13.03 -2.07 -4.43
C ILE A 102 12.08 -0.88 -4.23
N TYR A 103 12.62 0.35 -4.21
CA TYR A 103 11.83 1.56 -4.07
C TYR A 103 10.74 1.69 -5.12
N SER A 104 11.09 1.45 -6.40
CA SER A 104 10.15 1.59 -7.52
C SER A 104 9.01 0.58 -7.48
N VAL A 105 9.25 -0.64 -6.96
CA VAL A 105 8.21 -1.67 -6.86
C VAL A 105 7.33 -1.42 -5.64
N VAL A 106 7.94 -1.12 -4.50
CA VAL A 106 7.26 -0.85 -3.23
C VAL A 106 6.37 0.39 -3.34
N THR A 107 6.82 1.47 -3.98
CA THR A 107 5.99 2.68 -4.19
C THR A 107 4.89 2.50 -5.23
N LYS A 108 5.01 1.55 -6.16
CA LYS A 108 3.90 1.17 -7.07
C LYS A 108 2.83 0.36 -6.35
N ASN A 109 3.22 -0.49 -5.41
CA ASN A 109 2.32 -1.40 -4.70
C ASN A 109 1.69 -0.75 -3.45
N LEU A 110 2.37 0.18 -2.79
CA LEU A 110 1.88 0.90 -1.61
C LEU A 110 1.29 2.25 -1.97
N HIS A 111 0.08 2.52 -1.48
CA HIS A 111 -0.58 3.84 -1.58
C HIS A 111 0.03 4.92 -0.65
N PHE A 112 1.25 4.75 -0.14
CA PHE A 112 1.85 5.65 0.85
C PHE A 112 3.20 6.21 0.41
N ASN A 113 3.49 7.43 0.85
CA ASN A 113 4.75 8.13 0.57
C ASN A 113 5.92 7.57 1.39
N LEU A 114 6.49 6.45 0.95
CA LEU A 114 7.80 6.00 1.39
C LEU A 114 8.88 6.86 0.71
N GLY A 115 9.75 7.52 1.48
CA GLY A 115 10.87 8.28 0.93
C GLY A 115 12.11 7.41 0.66
N TYR A 116 12.77 7.59 -0.49
CA TYR A 116 13.96 6.80 -0.89
C TYR A 116 15.08 6.85 0.15
N LYS A 117 15.37 8.05 0.69
CA LYS A 117 16.39 8.24 1.72
C LYS A 117 16.08 7.44 3.00
N ASN A 118 14.81 7.32 3.36
CA ASN A 118 14.38 6.56 4.53
C ASN A 118 14.50 5.04 4.28
N LEU A 119 14.16 4.59 3.07
CA LEU A 119 14.34 3.20 2.65
C LEU A 119 15.80 2.76 2.78
N VAL A 120 16.73 3.52 2.18
CA VAL A 120 18.15 3.15 2.12
C VAL A 120 18.85 3.25 3.46
N ASN A 121 18.58 4.31 4.23
CA ASN A 121 19.35 4.61 5.44
C ASN A 121 18.78 3.99 6.71
N ASN A 122 17.46 3.76 6.76
CA ASN A 122 16.80 3.33 7.99
C ASN A 122 16.15 1.95 7.84
N ILE A 123 15.38 1.72 6.78
CA ILE A 123 14.56 0.51 6.67
C ILE A 123 15.40 -0.68 6.24
N LEU A 124 16.11 -0.59 5.11
CA LEU A 124 16.89 -1.70 4.57
C LEU A 124 18.01 -2.17 5.52
N PRO A 125 18.76 -1.30 6.22
CA PRO A 125 19.73 -1.73 7.23
C PRO A 125 19.04 -2.42 8.40
N LYS A 126 17.95 -1.84 8.92
CA LYS A 126 17.18 -2.41 10.02
C LYS A 126 16.61 -3.78 9.69
N MET A 127 16.22 -4.02 8.43
CA MET A 127 15.75 -5.34 7.98
C MET A 127 16.84 -6.41 7.93
N VAL A 128 18.09 -6.00 7.71
CA VAL A 128 19.24 -6.93 7.72
C VAL A 128 19.64 -7.27 9.15
N ASP A 129 19.51 -6.31 10.07
CA ASP A 129 19.79 -6.50 11.50
C ASP A 129 18.67 -7.31 12.20
N ASP A 130 17.47 -7.36 11.61
CA ASP A 130 16.31 -8.07 12.13
C ASP A 130 16.38 -9.57 11.79
N ASN A 131 16.78 -10.39 12.76
CA ASN A 131 16.88 -11.85 12.61
C ASN A 131 15.56 -12.55 12.27
N ASN A 132 14.42 -11.91 12.48
CA ASN A 132 13.11 -12.48 12.16
C ASN A 132 12.74 -12.32 10.67
N LEU A 133 13.48 -11.49 9.93
CA LEU A 133 13.23 -11.25 8.53
C LEU A 133 14.22 -12.06 7.67
N PRO A 134 13.72 -12.83 6.68
CA PRO A 134 14.57 -13.57 5.74
C PRO A 134 15.13 -12.63 4.67
N VAL A 135 15.88 -11.61 5.08
CA VAL A 135 16.51 -10.64 4.18
C VAL A 135 18.00 -10.55 4.50
N GLU A 136 18.81 -10.46 3.47
CA GLU A 136 20.24 -10.31 3.60
C GLU A 136 20.81 -9.32 2.59
N LYS A 137 22.00 -8.82 2.91
CA LYS A 137 22.74 -7.91 2.06
C LYS A 137 23.80 -8.70 1.31
N VAL A 138 23.67 -8.76 -0.01
CA VAL A 138 24.58 -9.54 -0.87
C VAL A 138 25.86 -8.74 -1.13
N HIS A 139 25.70 -7.48 -1.54
CA HIS A 139 26.82 -6.58 -1.80
C HIS A 139 26.42 -5.12 -1.59
N ARG A 140 27.36 -4.20 -1.85
CA ARG A 140 27.12 -2.77 -1.70
C ARG A 140 25.92 -2.35 -2.57
N GLY A 141 24.83 -1.95 -1.91
CA GLY A 141 23.63 -1.42 -2.54
C GLY A 141 22.63 -2.47 -3.04
N PHE A 142 22.82 -3.76 -2.71
CA PHE A 142 21.94 -4.84 -3.14
C PHE A 142 21.50 -5.75 -1.98
N TRP A 143 20.23 -6.13 -2.01
CA TRP A 143 19.55 -6.94 -1.01
C TRP A 143 18.84 -8.13 -1.65
N GLN A 144 18.77 -9.24 -0.93
CA GLN A 144 18.18 -10.49 -1.40
C GLN A 144 17.34 -11.13 -0.29
N TYR A 145 16.36 -11.93 -0.70
CA TYR A 145 15.62 -12.81 0.20
C TYR A 145 16.48 -14.02 0.60
N ARG A 146 16.64 -14.25 1.90
CA ARG A 146 17.35 -15.42 2.43
C ARG A 146 16.45 -16.65 2.30
N HIS A 147 16.82 -17.57 1.42
CA HIS A 147 16.20 -18.88 1.39
C HIS A 147 16.70 -19.67 2.60
N THR A 148 15.86 -19.86 3.61
CA THR A 148 16.10 -20.89 4.60
C THR A 148 15.90 -22.23 3.90
N GLU A 149 16.98 -22.82 3.39
CA GLU A 149 16.94 -24.22 3.02
C GLU A 149 16.52 -24.99 4.26
N LYS A 150 15.31 -25.56 4.24
CA LYS A 150 15.02 -26.70 5.10
C LYS A 150 15.96 -27.79 4.64
N SER A 151 17.13 -27.88 5.27
CA SER A 151 18.02 -29.02 5.19
C SER A 151 17.21 -30.24 5.66
N HIS A 152 16.61 -30.95 4.71
CA HIS A 152 16.07 -32.28 4.95
C HIS A 152 17.29 -33.20 4.96
N ARG A 153 17.81 -33.45 6.16
CA ARG A 153 18.63 -34.64 6.43
C ARG A 153 17.73 -35.84 6.64
#